data_AF-A0A4Q3FY14-F1
#
_entry.id   AF-A0A4Q3FY14-F1
#
_cell.length_a   1.000
_cell.length_b   1.000
_cell.length_c   1.000
_cell.angle_alpha   90.00
_cell.angle_beta   90.00
_cell.angle_gamma   90.00
#
_symmetry.space_group_name_H-M   'P 1'
#
loop_
_entity.id
_entity.type
_entity.pdbx_description
1 polymer ?
#
loop_
_entity_poly.entity_id
_entity_poly.type
_entity_poly.pdbx_seq_one_letter_code
_entity_poly.pdbx_strand_id
1 'polypeptide(L)' 'QIEQVVTIVRDALAEAAPGLSEGILEDGILLTGGGAHCALLAECIEAETGVRTHVASDTMRCVARGLEQVIAA' A
#
# COMPACT_ATOMS: atom_id res chain seq x y z
N GLN A 1 -4.32 -9.25 -14.40
CA GLN A 1 -3.81 -7.92 -14.00
C GLN A 1 -3.75 -7.77 -12.48
N ILE A 2 -4.83 -8.08 -11.73
CA ILE A 2 -4.80 -8.04 -10.26
C ILE A 2 -3.77 -9.00 -9.66
N GLU A 3 -3.68 -10.24 -10.17
CA GLU A 3 -2.66 -11.22 -9.74
C GLU A 3 -1.22 -10.72 -9.90
N GLN A 4 -0.96 -9.88 -10.92
CA GLN A 4 0.36 -9.28 -11.12
C GLN A 4 0.64 -8.23 -10.03
N VAL A 5 -0.35 -7.42 -9.66
CA VAL A 5 -0.22 -6.47 -8.54
C VAL A 5 0.07 -7.21 -7.25
N VAL A 6 -0.69 -8.27 -6.94
CA VAL A 6 -0.49 -9.09 -5.74
C VAL A 6 0.92 -9.73 -5.74
N THR A 7 1.35 -10.26 -6.87
CA THR A 7 2.70 -10.85 -7.01
C THR A 7 3.79 -9.81 -6.73
N ILE A 8 3.68 -8.62 -7.32
CA ILE A 8 4.63 -7.52 -7.09
C ILE A 8 4.66 -7.11 -5.61
N VAL A 9 3.50 -7.03 -4.96
CA VAL A 9 3.44 -6.69 -3.52
C VAL A 9 4.15 -7.75 -2.69
N ARG A 10 3.91 -9.05 -2.94
CA ARG A 10 4.56 -10.14 -2.22
C ARG A 10 6.08 -10.12 -2.42
N ASP A 11 6.54 -9.88 -3.64
CA ASP A 11 7.97 -9.82 -3.95
C ASP A 11 8.62 -8.62 -3.24
N ALA A 12 7.97 -7.44 -3.22
CA ALA A 12 8.44 -6.28 -2.48
C ALA A 12 8.52 -6.51 -0.97
N LEU A 13 7.56 -7.24 -0.39
CA LEU A 13 7.61 -7.63 1.03
C LEU A 13 8.77 -8.59 1.31
N ALA A 14 9.08 -9.49 0.39
CA ALA A 14 10.19 -10.44 0.52
C ALA A 14 11.56 -9.74 0.42
N GLU A 15 11.65 -8.62 -0.30
CA GLU A 15 12.86 -7.81 -0.45
C GLU A 15 13.06 -6.78 0.68
N ALA A 16 12.09 -6.61 1.57
CA ALA A 16 12.15 -5.63 2.65
C ALA A 16 13.41 -5.83 3.52
N ALA A 17 14.13 -4.73 3.80
CA ALA A 17 15.38 -4.80 4.54
C ALA A 17 15.18 -5.32 5.97
N PRO A 18 16.19 -5.97 6.57
CA PRO A 18 16.12 -6.42 7.95
C PRO A 18 15.76 -5.26 8.89
N GLY A 19 14.73 -5.47 9.72
CA GLY A 19 14.24 -4.46 10.67
C GLY A 19 13.03 -3.63 10.20
N LEU A 20 12.64 -3.72 8.92
CA LEU A 20 11.39 -3.09 8.43
C LEU A 20 10.16 -3.99 8.58
N SER A 21 10.36 -5.31 8.66
CA SER A 21 9.25 -6.28 8.69
C SER A 21 8.32 -6.08 9.88
N GLU A 22 8.86 -5.69 11.04
CA GLU A 22 8.07 -5.46 12.26
C GLU A 22 7.12 -4.27 12.07
N GLY A 23 7.64 -3.14 11.57
CA GLY A 23 6.82 -1.97 11.25
C GLY A 23 5.79 -2.25 10.15
N ILE A 24 6.13 -3.05 9.13
CA ILE A 24 5.16 -3.44 8.09
C ILE A 24 4.03 -4.30 8.66
N LEU A 25 4.33 -5.20 9.60
CA LEU A 25 3.32 -6.04 10.24
C LEU A 25 2.43 -5.24 11.21
N GLU A 26 2.98 -4.20 11.85
CA GLU A 26 2.24 -3.30 12.75
C GLU A 26 1.36 -2.31 11.99
N ASP A 27 1.94 -1.57 11.04
CA ASP A 27 1.28 -0.46 10.32
C ASP A 27 0.52 -0.93 9.07
N GLY A 28 0.94 -2.04 8.46
CA GLY A 28 0.33 -2.61 7.26
C GLY A 28 0.70 -1.90 5.95
N ILE A 29 -0.13 -2.14 4.93
CA ILE A 29 -0.01 -1.58 3.59
C ILE A 29 -1.10 -0.53 3.37
N LEU A 30 -0.70 0.68 2.95
CA LEU A 30 -1.64 1.74 2.57
C LEU A 30 -1.69 1.91 1.05
N LEU A 31 -2.84 1.58 0.45
CA LEU A 31 -3.11 1.78 -0.97
C LEU A 31 -3.51 3.23 -1.27
N THR A 32 -2.90 3.78 -2.31
CA THR A 32 -3.16 5.14 -2.82
C THR A 32 -3.31 5.13 -4.35
N GLY A 33 -3.64 6.28 -4.94
CA GLY A 33 -3.87 6.41 -6.37
C GLY A 33 -5.18 5.78 -6.85
N GLY A 34 -5.47 5.91 -8.16
CA GLY A 34 -6.75 5.48 -8.73
C GLY A 34 -6.97 3.97 -8.70
N GLY A 35 -5.90 3.17 -8.75
CA GLY A 35 -5.97 1.70 -8.69
C GLY A 35 -6.52 1.17 -7.37
N ALA A 36 -6.38 1.94 -6.29
CA ALA A 36 -6.89 1.58 -4.97
C ALA A 36 -8.44 1.58 -4.88
N HIS A 37 -9.15 2.18 -5.86
CA HIS A 37 -10.61 2.08 -5.96
C HIS A 37 -11.09 0.79 -6.62
N CYS A 38 -10.17 -0.04 -7.13
CA CYS A 38 -10.54 -1.34 -7.64
C CYS A 38 -11.12 -2.18 -6.50
N ALA A 39 -12.40 -2.56 -6.64
CA ALA A 39 -13.09 -3.32 -5.62
C ALA A 39 -12.31 -4.59 -5.27
N LEU A 40 -12.23 -4.90 -3.99
CA LEU A 40 -11.58 -6.09 -3.45
C LEU A 40 -10.05 -6.13 -3.57
N LEU A 41 -9.40 -5.11 -4.15
CA LEU A 41 -7.94 -5.14 -4.29
C LEU A 41 -7.22 -5.18 -2.94
N ALA A 42 -7.69 -4.38 -1.96
CA ALA A 42 -7.13 -4.38 -0.61
C ALA A 42 -7.31 -5.73 0.07
N GLU A 43 -8.51 -6.28 -0.03
CA GLU A 43 -8.89 -7.58 0.54
C GLU A 43 -8.09 -8.73 -0.09
N CYS A 44 -7.87 -8.69 -1.41
CA CYS A 44 -7.02 -9.68 -2.10
C CYS A 44 -5.55 -9.59 -1.66
N ILE A 45 -5.00 -8.38 -1.53
CA ILE A 45 -3.61 -8.21 -1.07
C ILE A 45 -3.47 -8.71 0.37
N GLU A 46 -4.40 -8.36 1.26
CA GLU A 46 -4.37 -8.81 2.65
C GLU A 46 -4.49 -10.34 2.76
N ALA A 47 -5.40 -10.95 2.00
CA ALA A 47 -5.58 -12.40 2.01
C ALA A 47 -4.33 -13.17 1.55
N GLU A 48 -3.62 -12.65 0.53
CA GLU A 48 -2.47 -13.31 -0.08
C GLU A 48 -1.15 -13.04 0.64
N THR A 49 -1.04 -11.91 1.34
CA THR A 49 0.19 -11.52 2.03
C THR A 49 0.13 -11.73 3.54
N GLY A 50 -1.07 -11.81 4.12
CA GLY A 50 -1.29 -11.79 5.56
C GLY A 50 -1.01 -10.43 6.22
N VAL A 51 -0.68 -9.41 5.43
CA VAL A 51 -0.40 -8.05 5.91
C VAL A 51 -1.66 -7.20 5.76
N ARG A 52 -2.05 -6.55 6.86
CA ARG A 52 -3.23 -5.69 6.90
C ARG A 52 -3.15 -4.62 5.82
N THR A 53 -4.21 -4.47 5.02
CA THR A 53 -4.20 -3.55 3.88
C THR A 53 -5.36 -2.57 3.95
N HIS A 54 -5.05 -1.28 3.83
CA HIS A 54 -5.98 -0.17 3.94
C HIS A 54 -6.00 0.68 2.67
N VAL A 55 -7.14 1.30 2.38
CA VAL A 55 -7.27 2.29 1.31
C VAL A 55 -7.28 3.69 1.92
N ALA A 56 -6.43 4.59 1.43
CA ALA A 56 -6.41 5.96 1.94
C ALA A 56 -7.73 6.70 1.65
N SER A 57 -8.14 7.60 2.54
CA SER A 57 -9.44 8.28 2.45
C SER A 57 -9.59 9.24 1.26
N ASP A 58 -8.47 9.80 0.74
CA ASP A 58 -8.43 10.62 -0.48
C ASP A 58 -7.29 10.15 -1.40
N THR A 59 -7.39 8.90 -1.86
CA THR A 59 -6.36 8.20 -2.67
C THR A 59 -5.91 8.99 -3.90
N MET A 60 -6.83 9.73 -4.53
CA MET A 60 -6.57 10.50 -5.75
C MET A 60 -5.69 11.74 -5.50
N ARG A 61 -5.67 12.27 -4.27
CA ARG A 61 -4.88 13.45 -3.92
C ARG A 61 -3.68 13.17 -3.03
N CYS A 62 -3.46 11.92 -2.62
CA CYS A 62 -2.35 11.55 -1.73
C CYS A 62 -1.00 12.15 -2.17
N VAL A 63 -0.65 12.05 -3.46
CA VAL A 63 0.62 12.58 -3.98
C VAL A 63 0.66 14.11 -3.94
N ALA A 64 -0.38 14.78 -4.44
CA ALA A 64 -0.44 16.24 -4.46
C ALA A 64 -0.42 16.85 -3.04
N ARG A 65 -1.14 16.24 -2.10
CA ARG A 65 -1.18 16.67 -0.69
C ARG A 65 0.16 16.45 0.01
N GLY A 66 0.84 15.33 -0.27
CA GLY A 66 2.18 15.10 0.26
C GLY A 66 3.17 16.17 -0.20
N LEU A 67 3.12 16.55 -1.49
CA LEU A 67 3.93 17.63 -2.03
C LEU A 67 3.60 18.99 -1.38
N GLU A 68 2.32 19.31 -1.25
CA GLU A 68 1.86 20.53 -0.59
C GLU A 68 2.43 20.65 0.83
N GLN A 69 2.40 19.56 1.61
CA GLN A 69 2.94 19.54 2.98
C GLN A 69 4.45 19.81 3.04
N VAL A 70 5.22 19.35 2.05
CA VAL A 70 6.67 19.56 2.00
C VAL A 70 7.02 20.98 1.58
N ILE A 71 6.26 21.57 0.64
CA ILE A 71 6.50 22.93 0.15
C ILE A 71 5.99 24.00 1.14
N ALA A 72 4.92 23.71 1.87
CA ALA A 72 4.35 24.62 2.86
C ALA A 72 5.08 24.62 4.22
N ALA A 73 6.03 23.70 4.42
CA ALA A 73 6.88 23.60 5.61
C ALA A 73 8.14 24.47 5.48
#